data_AF-A0A8X6YHK6-F1
#
_entry.id   AF-A0A8X6YHK6-F1
#
_cell.length_a   1.000
_cell.length_b   1.000
_cell.length_c   1.000
_cell.angle_alpha   90.00
_cell.angle_beta   90.00
_cell.angle_gamma   90.00
#
_symmetry.space_group_name_H-M   'P 1'
#
loop_
_entity.id
_entity.type
_entity.pdbx_description
1 polymer ?
#
loop_
_entity_poly.entity_id
_entity_poly.type
_entity_poly.pdbx_seq_one_letter_code
_entity_poly.pdbx_strand_id
1 'polypeptide(L)'
;MTITEQDWVHKKLSLDEDDASNIDGFYVGYKINASPEPYTFIPVDKSRTTEVQFYELTSLNRFTEYSFIVQAYNKRGAGPPSEAVSVRTLEF
;
A
#
# COMPACT_ATOMS: atom_id res chain seq x y z
N MET A 1 -29.81 3.11 -43.54
CA MET A 1 -29.37 2.36 -42.35
C MET A 1 -28.53 3.34 -41.55
N THR A 2 -29.16 4.02 -40.60
CA THR A 2 -28.54 5.12 -39.86
C THR A 2 -28.02 4.54 -38.55
N ILE A 3 -26.71 4.59 -38.35
CA ILE A 3 -26.09 4.22 -37.09
C ILE A 3 -26.33 5.42 -36.16
N THR A 4 -27.19 5.26 -35.16
CA THR A 4 -27.50 6.32 -34.20
C THR A 4 -26.39 6.42 -33.15
N GLU A 5 -26.03 7.64 -32.75
CA GLU A 5 -25.05 8.02 -31.71
C GLU A 5 -25.34 7.49 -30.28
N GLN A 6 -26.16 6.46 -30.12
CA GLN A 6 -26.58 5.91 -28.82
C GLN A 6 -25.88 4.62 -28.40
N ASP A 7 -24.97 4.06 -29.22
CA ASP A 7 -24.26 2.81 -28.89
C ASP A 7 -23.03 3.03 -27.99
N TRP A 8 -22.71 4.28 -27.63
CA TRP A 8 -21.47 4.62 -26.91
C TRP A 8 -21.66 4.76 -25.39
N VAL A 9 -22.88 4.63 -24.87
CA VAL A 9 -23.19 5.08 -23.50
C VAL A 9 -23.21 3.96 -22.45
N HIS A 10 -23.20 2.68 -22.83
CA HIS A 10 -23.39 1.58 -21.86
C HIS A 10 -22.30 0.54 -21.76
N LYS A 11 -21.17 0.69 -22.45
CA LYS A 11 -19.95 -0.05 -22.05
C LYS A 11 -19.23 0.69 -20.92
N LYS A 12 -20.00 1.10 -19.91
CA LYS A 12 -19.45 1.45 -18.60
C LYS A 12 -18.91 0.13 -18.08
N LEU A 13 -17.59 0.01 -18.09
CA LEU A 13 -16.84 -1.07 -17.48
C LEU A 13 -17.38 -1.22 -16.05
N SER A 14 -18.32 -2.13 -15.83
CA SER A 14 -18.76 -2.54 -14.51
C SER A 14 -17.62 -3.37 -13.93
N LEU A 15 -16.53 -2.69 -13.58
CA LEU A 15 -15.72 -3.14 -12.48
C LEU A 15 -16.68 -3.11 -11.31
N ASP A 16 -17.00 -4.25 -10.73
CA ASP A 16 -17.71 -4.33 -9.46
C ASP A 16 -16.98 -3.41 -8.46
N GLU A 17 -17.49 -2.18 -8.29
CA GLU A 17 -16.81 -1.09 -7.57
C GLU A 17 -16.67 -1.40 -6.07
N ASP A 18 -17.34 -2.46 -5.60
CA ASP A 18 -17.35 -2.92 -4.22
C ASP A 18 -16.10 -3.74 -3.82
N ASP A 19 -15.57 -4.58 -4.70
CA ASP A 19 -14.38 -5.40 -4.39
C ASP A 19 -13.05 -4.72 -4.75
N ALA A 20 -13.07 -3.73 -5.66
CA ALA A 20 -11.87 -2.99 -6.05
C ALA A 20 -11.50 -1.88 -5.07
N SER A 21 -12.51 -1.28 -4.43
CA SER A 21 -12.39 -0.11 -3.57
C SER A 21 -12.04 -0.48 -2.12
N ASN A 22 -12.39 -1.70 -1.69
CA ASN A 22 -12.10 -2.12 -0.34
C ASN A 22 -10.69 -2.70 -0.22
N ILE A 23 -9.78 -1.90 0.33
CA ILE A 23 -8.45 -2.34 0.76
C ILE A 23 -8.61 -3.48 1.78
N ASP A 24 -7.91 -4.60 1.58
CA ASP A 24 -7.88 -5.72 2.52
C ASP A 24 -6.80 -5.53 3.60
N GLY A 25 -5.70 -4.85 3.25
CA GLY A 25 -4.63 -4.52 4.18
C GLY A 25 -3.51 -3.70 3.54
N PHE A 26 -2.38 -3.63 4.25
CA PHE A 26 -1.21 -2.88 3.85
C PHE A 26 0.05 -3.73 3.98
N TYR A 27 1.00 -3.56 3.06
CA TYR A 27 2.38 -4.00 3.24
C TYR A 27 3.21 -2.84 3.75
N VAL A 28 3.83 -3.01 4.92
CA VAL A 28 4.83 -2.09 5.45
C VAL A 28 6.21 -2.58 5.00
N GLY A 29 6.80 -1.86 4.05
CA GLY A 29 8.16 -2.13 3.57
C GLY A 29 9.18 -1.37 4.40
N TYR A 30 10.25 -2.03 4.86
CA TYR A 30 11.38 -1.38 5.50
C TYR A 30 12.73 -1.93 5.01
N LYS A 31 13.75 -1.08 4.99
CA LYS A 31 15.14 -1.47 4.73
C LYS A 31 16.11 -0.51 5.39
N ILE A 32 17.36 -0.93 5.58
CA ILE A 32 18.45 0.00 5.91
C ILE A 32 18.66 0.92 4.69
N ASN A 33 18.62 2.23 4.91
CA ASN A 33 18.61 3.21 3.83
C ASN A 33 19.86 3.08 2.92
N ALA A 34 21.02 2.95 3.55
CA ALA A 34 22.31 2.75 2.88
C ALA A 34 22.53 1.32 2.33
N SER A 35 21.67 0.35 2.66
CA SER A 35 21.83 -1.02 2.15
C SER A 35 21.29 -1.13 0.72
N PRO A 36 22.00 -1.83 -0.18
CA PRO A 36 21.49 -2.18 -1.50
C PRO A 36 20.42 -3.28 -1.45
N GLU A 37 20.17 -3.87 -0.28
CA GLU A 37 19.16 -4.91 -0.12
C GLU A 37 17.74 -4.37 -0.42
N PRO A 38 16.85 -5.23 -0.94
CA PRO A 38 15.46 -4.86 -1.19
C PRO A 38 14.71 -4.57 0.12
N TYR A 39 13.51 -3.98 0.00
CA TYR A 39 12.59 -3.84 1.12
C TYR A 39 12.11 -5.19 1.63
N THR A 40 12.10 -5.35 2.95
CA THR A 40 11.36 -6.42 3.64
C THR A 40 9.95 -5.93 3.88
N PHE A 41 8.95 -6.71 3.49
CA PHE A 41 7.53 -6.35 3.61
C PHE A 41 6.84 -7.14 4.70
N ILE A 42 6.08 -6.44 5.54
CA ILE A 42 5.25 -7.01 6.59
C ILE A 42 3.77 -6.76 6.24
N PRO A 43 2.94 -7.82 6.15
CA PRO A 43 1.50 -7.65 5.97
C PRO A 43 0.85 -7.13 7.25
N VAL A 44 -0.03 -6.16 7.10
CA VAL A 44 -0.85 -5.56 8.16
C VAL A 44 -2.30 -5.60 7.68
N ASP A 45 -3.13 -6.40 8.35
CA ASP A 45 -4.56 -6.49 8.02
C ASP A 45 -5.27 -5.18 8.33
N LYS A 46 -6.22 -4.78 7.47
CA LYS A 46 -7.05 -3.60 7.72
C LYS A 46 -7.94 -3.80 8.95
N SER A 47 -7.94 -2.83 9.85
CA SER A 47 -8.91 -2.79 10.96
C SER A 47 -10.32 -2.57 10.43
N ARG A 48 -11.33 -3.14 11.10
CA ARG A 48 -12.75 -2.90 10.77
C ARG A 48 -13.20 -1.46 11.08
N THR A 49 -12.36 -0.67 11.74
CA THR A 49 -12.62 0.74 12.05
C THR A 49 -12.03 1.65 10.97
N THR A 50 -12.70 2.77 10.68
CA THR A 50 -12.21 3.86 9.82
C THR A 50 -11.10 4.69 10.48
N GLU A 51 -10.44 4.16 11.51
CA GLU A 51 -9.37 4.85 12.24
C GLU A 51 -8.01 4.71 11.56
N VAL A 52 -7.13 5.64 11.92
CA VAL A 52 -5.71 5.59 11.56
C VAL A 52 -5.13 4.27 12.08
N GLN A 53 -4.50 3.52 11.16
CA GLN A 53 -3.88 2.25 11.50
C GLN A 53 -2.43 2.48 11.91
N PHE A 54 -2.05 1.95 13.07
CA PHE A 54 -0.67 2.03 13.58
C PHE A 54 -0.05 0.64 13.56
N TYR A 55 1.21 0.58 13.16
CA TYR A 55 2.03 -0.62 13.22
C TYR A 55 3.34 -0.29 13.94
N GLU A 56 3.64 -1.03 15.01
CA GLU A 56 4.90 -0.90 15.75
C GLU A 56 5.92 -1.90 15.21
N LEU A 57 6.97 -1.38 14.56
CA LEU A 57 8.10 -2.19 14.13
C LEU A 57 9.16 -2.20 15.22
N THR A 58 9.51 -3.40 15.68
CA THR A 58 10.51 -3.61 16.74
C THR A 58 11.77 -4.29 16.19
N SER A 59 12.79 -4.46 17.04
CA SER A 59 14.04 -5.16 16.70
C SER A 59 14.85 -4.53 15.57
N LEU A 60 14.76 -3.20 15.41
CA LEU A 60 15.62 -2.46 14.50
C LEU A 60 16.99 -2.19 15.12
N ASN A 61 18.03 -2.26 14.28
CA ASN A 61 19.37 -1.83 14.68
C ASN A 61 19.35 -0.38 15.16
N ARG A 62 20.06 -0.11 16.25
CA ARG A 62 20.22 1.24 16.82
C ARG A 62 21.10 2.11 15.93
N PHE A 63 20.95 3.43 16.07
CA PHE A 63 21.73 4.43 15.35
C PHE A 63 21.77 4.22 13.82
N THR A 64 20.77 3.54 13.27
CA THR A 64 20.71 3.09 11.88
C THR A 64 19.60 3.83 11.16
N GLU A 65 19.88 4.34 9.97
CA GLU A 65 18.89 4.99 9.13
C GLU A 65 18.12 3.94 8.33
N TYR A 66 16.80 3.95 8.48
CA TYR A 66 15.88 3.09 7.76
C TYR A 66 15.04 3.91 6.79
N SER A 67 14.67 3.29 5.68
CA SER A 67 13.67 3.80 4.75
C SER A 67 12.40 2.95 4.86
N PHE A 68 11.25 3.59 4.87
CA PHE A 68 9.92 2.98 5.05
C PHE A 68 8.98 3.35 3.91
N ILE A 69 8.23 2.38 3.42
CA ILE A 69 7.15 2.57 2.44
C ILE A 69 5.91 1.79 2.87
N VAL A 70 4.74 2.21 2.41
CA VAL A 70 3.48 1.52 2.65
C VAL A 70 2.76 1.28 1.32
N GLN A 71 2.25 0.06 1.12
CA GLN A 71 1.52 -0.32 -0.09
C GLN A 71 0.18 -0.94 0.29
N ALA A 72 -0.94 -0.35 -0.14
CA ALA A 72 -2.25 -0.96 0.06
C ALA A 72 -2.40 -2.21 -0.83
N TYR A 73 -3.06 -3.26 -0.34
CA TYR A 73 -3.42 -4.41 -1.17
C TYR A 73 -4.90 -4.78 -0.98
N ASN A 74 -5.46 -5.38 -2.04
CA ASN A 74 -6.75 -6.05 -2.02
C ASN A 74 -6.64 -7.39 -2.77
N LYS A 75 -7.76 -8.09 -2.94
CA LYS A 75 -7.84 -9.36 -3.70
C LYS A 75 -7.27 -9.29 -5.13
N ARG A 76 -7.14 -8.11 -5.73
CA ARG A 76 -6.57 -7.93 -7.08
C ARG A 76 -5.05 -7.77 -7.07
N GLY A 77 -4.47 -7.47 -5.91
CA GLY A 77 -3.04 -7.30 -5.73
C GLY A 77 -2.69 -6.03 -4.97
N ALA A 78 -1.41 -5.68 -5.03
CA ALA A 78 -0.87 -4.51 -4.35
C ALA A 78 -0.92 -3.27 -5.26
N GLY A 79 -1.35 -2.14 -4.69
CA GLY A 79 -1.36 -0.83 -5.36
C GLY A 79 0.04 -0.20 -5.47
N PRO A 80 0.17 1.07 -5.87
CA PRO A 80 1.47 1.74 -5.84
C PRO A 80 1.98 1.93 -4.39
N PRO A 81 3.30 1.89 -4.15
CA PRO A 81 3.86 2.24 -2.86
C PRO A 81 3.72 3.73 -2.57
N SER A 82 3.70 4.09 -1.28
CA SER A 82 3.81 5.47 -0.82
C SER A 82 5.17 6.09 -1.16
N GLU A 83 5.29 7.39 -0.94
CA GLU A 83 6.60 8.02 -0.83
C GLU A 83 7.40 7.38 0.32
N ALA A 84 8.71 7.25 0.12
CA ALA A 84 9.61 6.67 1.10
C ALA A 84 9.94 7.66 2.20
N VAL A 85 9.76 7.26 3.45
CA VAL A 85 10.11 8.06 4.63
C VAL A 85 11.37 7.50 5.24
N SER A 86 12.40 8.34 5.44
CA SER A 86 13.65 7.93 6.07
C SER A 86 13.70 8.39 7.52
N VAL A 87 13.98 7.46 8.44
CA VAL A 87 14.04 7.72 9.88
C VAL A 87 15.25 7.01 10.47
N ARG A 88 15.97 7.72 11.35
CA ARG A 88 17.07 7.14 12.11
C ARG A 88 16.60 6.66 13.47
N THR A 89 16.95 5.43 13.83
CA THR A 89 16.69 4.89 15.17
C THR A 89 17.58 5.56 16.23
N LEU A 90 17.11 5.56 17.47
CA LEU A 90 17.85 6.11 18.61
C LEU A 90 19.12 5.30 18.89
N GLU A 91 20.08 5.92 19.57
CA GLU A 91 21.36 5.32 19.93
C GLU A 91 21.34 4.58 21.29
N PHE A 92 20.33 4.81 22.14
CA PHE A 92 20.37 4.51 23.58
C PHE A 92 19.55 3.27 24.00
#